data_AF-A0A2V7TAR1-F1
#
_entry.id   AF-A0A2V7TAR1-F1
#
_cell.length_a   1.000
_cell.length_b   1.000
_cell.length_c   1.000
_cell.angle_alpha   90.00
_cell.angle_beta   90.00
_cell.angle_gamma   90.00
#
_symmetry.space_group_name_H-M   'P 1'
#
loop_
_entity.id
_entity.type
_entity.pdbx_description
1 polymer ?
#
loop_
_entity_poly.entity_id
_entity_poly.type
_entity_poly.pdbx_seq_one_letter_code
_entity_poly.pdbx_strand_id
1 'polypeptide(L)' 'MTRLFIYVLVALGLNLLTGYAGQVSLGHAAFFAIGAYTAAVLAESGRWPSALCLVAAAAFTGVIGYLLGLPC' A
#
# COMPACT_ATOMS: atom_id res chain seq x y z
N MET A 1 4.02 28.39 -0.28
CA MET A 1 5.36 28.19 0.33
C MET A 1 5.42 26.93 1.20
N THR A 2 4.50 26.71 2.14
CA THR A 2 4.49 25.53 3.04
C THR A 2 4.46 24.16 2.31
N ARG A 3 3.66 24.00 1.25
CA ARG A 3 3.60 22.77 0.43
C ARG A 3 4.93 22.42 -0.24
N LEU A 4 5.74 23.42 -0.52
CA LEU A 4 7.03 23.28 -1.17
C LEU A 4 8.03 22.59 -0.22
N PHE A 5 8.00 22.95 1.07
CA PHE A 5 8.80 22.27 2.09
C PHE A 5 8.36 20.82 2.33
N ILE A 6 7.06 20.53 2.25
CA ILE A 6 6.53 19.16 2.40
C ILE A 6 7.06 18.25 1.28
N TYR A 7 7.03 18.72 0.03
CA TYR A 7 7.52 17.94 -1.10
C TYR A 7 9.05 17.78 -1.11
N VAL A 8 9.77 18.78 -0.60
CA VAL A 8 11.24 18.67 -0.45
C VAL A 8 11.60 17.62 0.60
N LEU A 9 10.86 17.55 1.72
CA LEU A 9 11.09 16.54 2.76
C LEU A 9 10.85 15.10 2.26
N VAL A 10 9.81 14.89 1.43
CA VAL A 10 9.53 13.60 0.76
C VAL A 10 10.61 13.26 -0.27
N ALA A 11 11.03 14.24 -1.08
CA ALA A 11 12.10 14.07 -2.07
C ALA A 11 13.44 13.66 -1.42
N LEU A 12 13.75 14.18 -0.23
CA LEU A 12 14.98 13.85 0.49
C LEU A 12 14.94 12.47 1.13
N GLY A 13 13.80 12.08 1.70
CA GLY A 13 13.58 10.72 2.23
C GLY A 13 13.66 9.66 1.13
N LEU A 14 13.08 9.93 -0.05
CA LEU A 14 13.16 9.04 -1.20
C LEU A 14 14.62 8.89 -1.69
N ASN A 15 15.39 9.98 -1.66
CA ASN A 15 16.82 9.99 -2.04
C ASN A 15 17.71 9.19 -1.08
N LEU A 16 17.41 9.15 0.23
CA LEU A 16 18.14 8.32 1.20
C LEU A 16 17.81 6.82 1.04
N LEU A 17 16.54 6.50 0.81
CA LEU A 17 16.06 5.12 0.62
C LEU A 17 16.53 4.48 -0.70
N THR A 18 16.52 5.25 -1.81
CA THR A 18 16.95 4.77 -3.14
C THR A 18 18.44 4.99 -3.41
N GLY A 19 19.03 6.05 -2.85
CA GLY A 19 20.42 6.43 -3.14
C GLY A 19 21.47 5.80 -2.22
N TYR A 20 21.17 5.60 -0.92
CA TYR A 20 22.17 5.13 0.05
C TYR A 20 21.92 3.71 0.57
N ALA A 21 20.66 3.33 0.76
CA ALA A 21 20.31 2.01 1.31
C ALA A 21 20.23 0.91 0.23
N GLY A 22 20.17 1.26 -1.06
CA GLY A 22 20.14 0.31 -2.18
C GLY A 22 18.89 -0.55 -2.31
N GLN A 23 17.98 -0.53 -1.33
CA GLN A 23 16.71 -1.24 -1.36
C GLN A 23 15.69 -0.55 -0.44
N VAL A 24 14.54 -0.16 -0.99
CA VAL A 24 13.29 -0.22 -0.25
C VAL A 24 12.23 -0.81 -1.16
N SER A 25 11.73 -2.00 -0.78
CA SER A 25 10.51 -2.55 -1.37
C SER A 25 9.31 -1.78 -0.83
N LEU A 26 9.13 -0.55 -1.34
CA LEU A 26 7.95 0.28 -1.07
C LEU A 26 6.66 -0.49 -1.45
N GLY A 27 6.76 -1.40 -2.42
CA GLY A 27 5.67 -2.27 -2.84
C GLY A 27 5.15 -3.19 -1.73
N HIS A 28 6.03 -3.87 -0.99
CA HIS A 28 5.57 -4.83 0.02
C HIS A 28 4.76 -4.15 1.14
N ALA A 29 5.25 -3.00 1.61
CA ALA A 29 4.55 -2.18 2.60
C ALA A 29 3.23 -1.61 2.04
N ALA A 30 3.22 -1.18 0.78
CA ALA A 30 2.01 -0.68 0.11
C ALA A 30 0.94 -1.77 -0.02
N PHE A 31 1.29 -2.97 -0.49
CA PHE A 31 0.34 -4.07 -0.65
C PHE A 31 -0.21 -4.56 0.69
N PHE A 32 0.62 -4.60 1.73
CA PHE A 32 0.18 -4.92 3.09
C PHE A 32 -0.85 -3.90 3.60
N ALA A 33 -0.58 -2.60 3.43
CA ALA A 33 -1.49 -1.54 3.84
C ALA A 33 -2.84 -1.60 3.11
N ILE A 34 -2.83 -1.85 1.81
CA ILE A 34 -4.04 -1.98 0.99
C ILE A 34 -4.90 -3.16 1.45
N GLY A 35 -4.28 -4.32 1.74
CA GLY A 35 -5.01 -5.50 2.20
C GLY A 35 -5.62 -5.33 3.58
N ALA A 36 -4.82 -4.82 4.54
CA ALA A 36 -5.29 -4.59 5.90
C ALA A 36 -6.44 -3.57 5.96
N TYR A 37 -6.33 -2.47 5.21
CA TYR A 37 -7.37 -1.45 5.17
C TYR A 37 -8.68 -1.98 4.55
N THR A 38 -8.58 -2.73 3.45
CA THR A 38 -9.75 -3.34 2.81
C THR A 38 -10.44 -4.34 3.74
N ALA A 39 -9.67 -5.18 4.44
CA ALA A 39 -10.20 -6.12 5.42
C ALA A 39 -10.90 -5.42 6.59
N ALA A 40 -10.30 -4.34 7.11
CA ALA A 40 -10.86 -3.56 8.21
C ALA A 40 -12.21 -2.92 7.83
N VAL A 41 -12.28 -2.26 6.67
CA VAL A 41 -13.53 -1.65 6.18
C VAL A 41 -14.63 -2.69 5.98
N LEU A 42 -14.31 -3.87 5.44
CA LEU A 42 -15.28 -4.95 5.26
C LEU A 42 -15.72 -5.55 6.60
N ALA A 43 -14.81 -5.69 7.57
CA ALA A 43 -15.14 -6.17 8.90
C ALA A 43 -16.04 -5.19 9.68
N GLU A 44 -15.77 -3.88 9.58
CA GLU A 44 -16.60 -2.83 10.20
C GLU A 44 -18.01 -2.78 9.62
N SER A 45 -18.17 -3.14 8.34
CA SER A 45 -19.49 -3.18 7.71
C SER A 45 -20.44 -4.21 8.35
N GLY A 46 -19.93 -5.15 9.18
CA GLY A 46 -20.72 -6.09 9.99
C GLY A 46 -21.58 -7.08 9.20
N ARG A 47 -21.55 -7.01 7.86
CA ARG A 47 -22.45 -7.73 6.95
C ARG A 47 -21.91 -9.09 6.50
N TRP A 48 -20.61 -9.35 6.68
CA TRP A 48 -19.91 -10.49 6.08
C TRP A 48 -19.14 -11.25 7.17
N PRO A 49 -19.11 -12.60 7.13
CA PRO A 49 -18.27 -13.38 8.04
C PRO A 49 -16.80 -13.05 7.80
N SER A 50 -16.00 -13.04 8.88
CA SER A 50 -14.59 -12.61 8.87
C SER A 50 -13.74 -13.31 7.81
N ALA A 51 -14.01 -14.59 7.53
CA ALA A 51 -13.34 -15.34 6.47
C ALA A 51 -13.60 -14.76 5.07
N LEU A 52 -14.82 -14.32 4.78
CA LEU A 52 -15.16 -13.72 3.49
C LEU A 52 -14.54 -12.32 3.33
N CYS A 53 -14.48 -11.55 4.41
CA CYS A 53 -13.77 -10.26 4.41
C CYS A 53 -12.29 -10.44 4.06
N LEU A 54 -11.66 -11.50 4.58
CA LEU A 54 -10.25 -11.79 4.35
C LEU A 54 -9.98 -12.24 2.90
N VAL A 55 -10.84 -13.10 2.35
CA VAL A 55 -10.75 -13.51 0.94
C VAL A 55 -10.99 -12.31 0.00
N ALA A 56 -11.97 -11.46 0.30
CA ALA A 56 -12.27 -10.27 -0.48
C ALA A 56 -11.11 -9.25 -0.43
N ALA A 57 -10.52 -9.03 0.74
CA ALA A 57 -9.35 -8.16 0.89
C ALA A 57 -8.12 -8.74 0.16
N ALA A 58 -7.87 -10.05 0.26
CA ALA A 58 -6.80 -10.72 -0.47
C ALA A 58 -7.01 -10.64 -1.99
N ALA A 59 -8.25 -10.84 -2.47
CA ALA A 59 -8.59 -10.68 -3.88
C ALA A 59 -8.39 -9.23 -4.35
N PHE A 60 -8.79 -8.23 -3.54
CA PHE A 60 -8.63 -6.82 -3.88
C PHE A 60 -7.16 -6.40 -3.93
N THR A 61 -6.36 -6.76 -2.94
CA THR A 61 -4.91 -6.52 -2.95
C THR A 61 -4.23 -7.30 -4.07
N GLY A 62 -4.69 -8.51 -4.36
CA GLY A 62 -4.20 -9.33 -5.49
C GLY A 62 -4.49 -8.67 -6.84
N VAL A 63 -5.68 -8.11 -7.03
CA VAL A 63 -6.04 -7.34 -8.22
C VAL A 63 -5.19 -6.07 -8.32
N ILE A 64 -5.00 -5.34 -7.22
CA ILE A 64 -4.14 -4.14 -7.22
C ILE A 64 -2.67 -4.49 -7.46
N GLY A 65 -2.18 -5.59 -6.88
CA GLY A 65 -0.84 -6.12 -7.11
C GLY A 65 -0.63 -6.60 -8.54
N TYR A 66 -1.62 -7.28 -9.12
CA TYR A 66 -1.62 -7.65 -10.53
C TYR A 66 -1.58 -6.42 -11.43
N LEU A 67 -2.44 -5.42 -11.18
CA LEU A 67 -2.44 -4.16 -11.93
C LEU A 67 -1.13 -3.38 -11.79
N LEU A 68 -0.52 -3.34 -10.61
CA LEU A 68 0.77 -2.67 -10.35
C LEU A 68 1.98 -3.47 -10.84
N GLY A 69 1.84 -4.80 -11.03
CA GLY A 69 2.88 -5.70 -11.54
C GLY A 69 2.82 -5.95 -13.05
N LEU A 70 1.73 -5.53 -13.71
CA LEU A 70 1.59 -5.53 -15.17
C LEU A 70 2.50 -4.55 -15.96
N PRO A 71 3.08 -3.46 -15.41
CA PRO A 71 4.07 -2.68 -16.12
C PRO A 71 5.43 -3.39 -16.05
N CYS A 72 5.66 -4.28 -17.01
CA CYS A 72 6.99 -4.75 -17.43
C CYS A 72 7.61 -3.81 -18.48
#